data_AF-A0A964JQK5-F1
#
_entry.id   AF-A0A964JQK5-F1
#
_cell.length_a   1.000
_cell.length_b   1.000
_cell.length_c   1.000
_cell.angle_alpha   90.00
_cell.angle_beta   90.00
_cell.angle_gamma   90.00
#
_symmetry.space_group_name_H-M   'P 1'
#
loop_
_entity.id
_entity.type
_entity.pdbx_description
1 polymer ?
#
loop_
_entity_poly.entity_id
_entity_poly.type
_entity_poly.pdbx_seq_one_letter_code
_entity_poly.pdbx_strand_id
1 'polypeptide(L)'
;MKTPPRRTPRWRAGLGLILLVSAAACSTRDPSPDHPPLPSADDLAVSDLQGRFEKVRDLAAAGDAPGVTAALVDFSATETDVKLLFGDEVGSRLYPSYRDEVLKAFVAEAGAVLVERVRAGQTEVFVHQVGPAFPDHTTATDEHLIAALKTPARLYSVRLRTPGQTLGFRLNGFTKLGDRWLTLLKSDAFLGAEPPSAAGGL
;
A
#
# COMPACT_ATOMS: atom_id res chain seq x y z
N MET A 1 -31.47 -9.84 -49.35
CA MET A 1 -30.11 -9.93 -49.93
C MET A 1 -29.32 -10.96 -49.14
N LYS A 2 -28.86 -12.04 -49.78
CA LYS A 2 -28.13 -13.16 -49.15
C LYS A 2 -26.63 -12.98 -49.39
N THR A 3 -25.84 -12.86 -48.34
CA THR A 3 -24.37 -12.77 -48.41
C THR A 3 -23.75 -14.17 -48.44
N PRO A 4 -22.80 -14.47 -49.34
CA PRO A 4 -22.18 -15.80 -49.41
C PRO A 4 -21.09 -15.98 -48.33
N PRO A 5 -20.82 -17.23 -47.87
CA PRO A 5 -19.81 -17.51 -46.86
C PRO A 5 -18.39 -17.51 -47.48
N ARG A 6 -17.46 -16.78 -46.86
CA ARG A 6 -16.02 -16.86 -47.16
C ARG A 6 -15.36 -18.00 -46.39
N ARG A 7 -14.64 -18.86 -47.11
CA ARG A 7 -13.82 -19.95 -46.57
C ARG A 7 -12.32 -19.58 -46.56
N THR A 8 -11.67 -19.92 -45.43
CA THR A 8 -10.27 -20.41 -45.25
C THR A 8 -9.12 -19.41 -45.48
N PRO A 9 -7.99 -19.47 -44.71
CA PRO A 9 -7.11 -20.65 -44.56
C PRO A 9 -6.71 -21.04 -43.13
N ARG A 10 -6.51 -22.36 -42.98
CA ARG A 10 -5.87 -23.04 -41.85
C ARG A 10 -4.37 -22.72 -41.84
N TRP A 11 -3.89 -22.07 -40.79
CA TRP A 11 -2.46 -22.02 -40.47
C TRP A 11 -2.14 -23.14 -39.49
N ARG A 12 -1.28 -24.06 -39.96
CA ARG A 12 -0.71 -25.14 -39.16
C ARG A 12 0.57 -24.66 -38.49
N ALA A 13 0.68 -25.03 -37.21
CA ALA A 13 1.87 -25.54 -36.53
C ALA A 13 3.16 -24.70 -36.51
N GLY A 14 3.55 -24.32 -35.31
CA GLY A 14 4.90 -23.87 -34.97
C GLY A 14 5.08 -23.73 -33.47
N LEU A 15 4.76 -24.79 -32.70
CA LEU A 15 5.04 -24.82 -31.26
C LEU A 15 6.53 -25.20 -31.07
N GLY A 16 7.40 -24.19 -31.04
CA GLY A 16 8.79 -24.34 -30.62
C GLY A 16 8.87 -24.25 -29.10
N LEU A 17 8.96 -25.40 -28.43
CA LEU A 17 9.23 -25.50 -27.00
C LEU A 17 10.73 -25.24 -26.76
N ILE A 18 11.08 -24.05 -26.30
CA ILE A 18 12.42 -23.75 -25.81
C ILE A 18 12.44 -24.00 -24.30
N LEU A 19 13.05 -25.11 -23.89
CA LEU A 19 13.38 -25.42 -22.50
C LEU A 19 14.69 -24.69 -22.15
N LEU A 20 14.59 -23.56 -21.45
CA LEU A 20 15.72 -22.93 -20.78
C LEU A 20 15.88 -23.56 -19.38
N VAL A 21 16.89 -24.41 -19.23
CA VAL A 21 17.33 -24.91 -17.92
C VAL A 21 18.21 -23.82 -17.30
N SER A 22 17.66 -23.05 -16.35
CA SER A 22 18.46 -22.14 -15.52
C SER A 22 19.03 -22.93 -14.35
N ALA A 23 20.34 -23.12 -14.33
CA ALA A 23 21.06 -23.60 -13.17
C ALA A 23 21.06 -22.50 -12.10
N ALA A 24 20.19 -22.64 -11.10
CA ALA A 24 20.23 -21.81 -9.90
C ALA A 24 21.46 -22.20 -9.06
N ALA A 25 22.47 -21.34 -9.06
CA ALA A 25 23.56 -21.42 -8.10
C ALA A 25 23.01 -20.98 -6.72
N CYS A 26 22.74 -21.95 -5.85
CA CYS A 26 22.45 -21.70 -4.44
C CYS A 26 23.71 -21.15 -3.77
N SER A 27 23.76 -19.84 -3.53
CA SER A 27 24.75 -19.24 -2.64
C SER A 27 24.19 -19.26 -1.22
N THR A 28 24.52 -20.32 -0.47
CA THR A 28 24.24 -20.44 0.97
C THR A 28 25.23 -19.58 1.74
N ARG A 29 24.78 -18.42 2.22
CA ARG A 29 25.53 -17.57 3.15
C ARG A 29 25.02 -17.89 4.56
N ASP A 30 25.83 -18.60 5.34
CA ASP A 30 25.53 -18.86 6.75
C ASP A 30 25.59 -17.56 7.57
N PRO A 31 24.55 -17.21 8.34
CA PRO A 31 24.66 -16.18 9.37
C PRO A 31 25.30 -16.77 10.65
N SER A 32 26.29 -16.05 11.18
CA SER A 32 26.98 -16.36 12.42
C SER A 32 26.04 -16.25 13.64
N PRO A 33 26.12 -17.16 14.64
CA PRO A 33 25.31 -17.09 15.85
C PRO A 33 25.98 -16.20 16.92
N ASP A 34 25.18 -15.72 17.88
CA ASP A 34 25.58 -15.21 19.22
C ASP A 34 25.53 -13.72 19.54
N HIS A 35 24.67 -12.95 18.86
CA HIS A 35 23.97 -11.85 19.55
C HIS A 35 22.50 -11.81 19.12
N PRO A 36 21.51 -11.78 20.04
CA PRO A 36 20.17 -11.38 19.65
C PRO A 36 20.30 -9.95 19.10
N PRO A 37 19.92 -9.70 17.83
CA PRO A 37 19.93 -8.33 17.33
C PRO A 37 19.05 -7.51 18.26
N LEU A 38 19.60 -6.42 18.81
CA LEU A 38 18.78 -5.39 19.43
C LEU A 38 17.67 -5.06 18.43
N PRO A 39 16.39 -4.98 18.85
CA PRO A 39 15.32 -4.63 17.93
C PRO A 39 15.76 -3.34 17.24
N SER A 40 15.91 -3.43 15.92
CA SER A 40 16.26 -2.26 15.14
C SER A 40 15.15 -1.23 15.36
N ALA A 41 15.41 0.06 15.17
CA ALA A 41 14.36 1.08 15.30
C ALA A 41 13.07 0.76 14.49
N ASP A 42 13.18 -0.18 13.54
CA ASP A 42 12.07 -0.75 12.78
C ASP A 42 11.15 -1.67 13.55
N ASP A 43 11.65 -2.50 14.45
CA ASP A 43 10.82 -3.45 15.19
C ASP A 43 9.88 -2.71 16.16
N LEU A 44 10.35 -1.58 16.71
CA LEU A 44 9.53 -0.69 17.54
C LEU A 44 8.47 0.04 16.71
N ALA A 45 8.82 0.52 15.52
CA ALA A 45 7.87 1.18 14.62
C ALA A 45 6.80 0.20 14.11
N VAL A 46 7.20 -1.01 13.71
CA VAL A 46 6.30 -2.10 13.30
C VAL A 46 5.35 -2.44 14.44
N SER A 47 5.88 -2.64 15.66
CA SER A 47 5.07 -2.99 16.82
C SER A 47 4.08 -1.89 17.21
N ASP A 48 4.48 -0.61 17.16
CA ASP A 48 3.61 0.55 17.41
C ASP A 48 2.46 0.62 16.39
N LEU A 49 2.76 0.54 15.08
CA LEU A 49 1.74 0.56 14.05
C LEU A 49 0.82 -0.66 14.13
N GLN A 50 1.39 -1.84 14.39
CA GLN A 50 0.62 -3.07 14.55
C GLN A 50 -0.37 -2.95 15.72
N GLY A 51 0.10 -2.51 16.89
CA GLY A 51 -0.78 -2.33 18.06
C GLY A 51 -1.91 -1.32 17.83
N ARG A 52 -1.68 -0.28 17.01
CA ARG A 52 -2.75 0.64 16.58
C ARG A 52 -3.78 -0.06 15.69
N PHE A 53 -3.33 -0.87 14.73
CA PHE A 53 -4.23 -1.60 13.85
C PHE A 53 -4.93 -2.79 14.50
N GLU A 54 -4.35 -3.38 15.55
CA GLU A 54 -5.04 -4.36 16.39
C GLU A 54 -6.25 -3.73 17.08
N LYS A 55 -6.14 -2.49 17.58
CA LYS A 55 -7.30 -1.74 18.11
C LYS A 55 -8.35 -1.47 17.02
N VAL A 56 -7.92 -1.10 15.81
CA VAL A 56 -8.82 -0.91 14.66
C VAL A 56 -9.55 -2.21 14.32
N ARG A 57 -8.85 -3.35 14.31
CA ARG A 57 -9.43 -4.68 14.14
C ARG A 57 -10.45 -4.99 15.24
N ASP A 58 -10.16 -4.66 16.50
CA ASP A 58 -11.07 -4.95 17.62
C ASP A 58 -12.38 -4.16 17.49
N LEU A 59 -12.31 -2.89 17.09
CA LEU A 59 -13.50 -2.10 16.74
C LEU A 59 -14.28 -2.72 15.57
N ALA A 60 -13.56 -3.17 14.53
CA ALA A 60 -14.18 -3.84 13.38
C ALA A 60 -14.85 -5.17 13.77
N ALA A 61 -14.24 -5.94 14.68
CA ALA A 61 -14.80 -7.19 15.22
C ALA A 61 -16.09 -6.94 16.01
N ALA A 62 -16.16 -5.82 16.73
CA ALA A 62 -17.38 -5.34 17.38
C ALA A 62 -18.45 -4.81 16.40
N GLY A 63 -18.11 -4.68 15.11
CA GLY A 63 -19.00 -4.10 14.09
C GLY A 63 -19.11 -2.58 14.15
N ASP A 64 -18.22 -1.90 14.88
CA ASP A 64 -18.23 -0.45 15.06
C ASP A 64 -17.55 0.26 13.88
N ALA A 65 -18.24 0.31 12.74
CA ALA A 65 -17.75 1.00 11.54
C ALA A 65 -17.42 2.49 11.81
N PRO A 66 -18.24 3.27 12.55
CA PRO A 66 -17.89 4.66 12.90
C PRO A 66 -16.59 4.77 13.72
N GLY A 67 -16.40 3.91 14.73
CA GLY A 67 -15.17 3.87 15.53
C GLY A 67 -13.94 3.50 14.70
N VAL A 68 -14.07 2.53 13.79
CA VAL A 68 -13.01 2.19 12.82
C VAL A 68 -12.64 3.40 11.97
N THR A 69 -13.63 4.08 11.37
CA THR A 69 -13.38 5.27 10.55
C THR A 69 -12.69 6.37 11.36
N ALA A 70 -13.14 6.65 12.59
CA ALA A 70 -12.50 7.65 13.45
C ALA A 70 -11.04 7.30 13.76
N ALA A 71 -10.76 6.05 14.14
CA ALA A 71 -9.40 5.58 14.41
C ALA A 71 -8.50 5.65 13.17
N LEU A 72 -9.06 5.46 11.97
CA LEU A 72 -8.31 5.59 10.72
C LEU A 72 -8.06 7.05 10.30
N VAL A 73 -8.97 7.97 10.64
CA VAL A 73 -8.79 9.41 10.39
C VAL A 73 -7.62 9.99 11.17
N ASP A 74 -7.25 9.42 12.32
CA ASP A 74 -6.08 9.85 13.10
C ASP A 74 -4.75 9.72 12.33
N PHE A 75 -4.72 8.88 11.28
CA PHE A 75 -3.57 8.75 10.38
C PHE A 75 -3.55 9.78 9.25
N SER A 76 -4.56 10.65 9.13
CA SER A 76 -4.64 11.60 8.01
C SER A 76 -3.47 12.58 8.03
N ALA A 77 -2.86 12.79 6.87
CA ALA A 77 -1.83 13.80 6.68
C ALA A 77 -2.46 15.19 6.57
N THR A 78 -1.84 16.17 7.22
CA THR A 78 -2.14 17.60 7.02
C THR A 78 -1.39 18.14 5.81
N GLU A 79 -1.72 19.34 5.36
CA GLU A 79 -0.97 20.00 4.28
C GLU A 79 0.51 20.14 4.64
N THR A 80 0.81 20.53 5.88
CA THR A 80 2.18 20.64 6.39
C THR A 80 2.90 19.30 6.35
N ASP A 81 2.24 18.22 6.76
CA ASP A 81 2.83 16.87 6.71
C ASP A 81 3.17 16.46 5.26
N VAL A 82 2.27 16.71 4.32
CA VAL A 82 2.48 16.39 2.90
C VAL A 82 3.61 17.24 2.30
N LYS A 83 3.68 18.54 2.62
CA LYS A 83 4.80 19.41 2.17
C LYS A 83 6.13 18.97 2.74
N LEU A 84 6.18 18.57 4.01
CA LEU A 84 7.40 18.03 4.61
C LEU A 84 7.84 16.75 3.88
N LEU A 85 6.91 15.85 3.54
CA LEU A 85 7.25 14.59 2.90
C LEU A 85 7.66 14.75 1.43
N PHE A 86 6.98 15.59 0.64
CA PHE A 86 7.15 15.68 -0.82
C PHE A 86 7.83 16.98 -1.29
N GLY A 87 8.12 17.91 -0.39
CA GLY A 87 8.58 19.26 -0.69
C GLY A 87 7.43 20.22 -0.98
N ASP A 88 7.68 21.53 -0.84
CA ASP A 88 6.63 22.57 -0.89
C ASP A 88 5.84 22.59 -2.19
N GLU A 89 6.51 22.52 -3.34
CA GLU A 89 5.86 22.60 -4.66
C GLU A 89 4.94 21.39 -4.91
N VAL A 90 5.50 20.17 -4.80
CA VAL A 90 4.75 18.94 -5.02
C VAL A 90 3.67 18.77 -3.96
N GLY A 91 3.99 19.05 -2.69
CA GLY A 91 3.05 18.92 -1.59
C GLY A 91 1.86 19.88 -1.71
N SER A 92 2.09 21.13 -2.10
CA SER A 92 1.00 22.10 -2.36
C SER A 92 0.06 21.63 -3.47
N ARG A 93 0.61 21.02 -4.52
CA ARG A 93 -0.19 20.47 -5.64
C ARG A 93 -0.91 19.19 -5.27
N LEU A 94 -0.27 18.31 -4.50
CA LEU A 94 -0.79 16.99 -4.13
C LEU A 94 -1.90 17.07 -3.07
N TYR A 95 -1.76 17.97 -2.09
CA TYR A 95 -2.62 17.98 -0.92
C TYR A 95 -4.12 18.14 -1.22
N PRO A 96 -4.57 19.01 -2.15
CA PRO A 96 -5.99 19.12 -2.50
C PRO A 96 -6.59 17.79 -2.96
N SER A 97 -5.96 17.09 -3.91
CA SER A 97 -6.43 15.77 -4.37
C SER A 97 -6.36 14.70 -3.27
N TYR A 98 -5.30 14.72 -2.45
CA TYR A 98 -5.24 13.84 -1.29
C TYR A 98 -6.43 14.08 -0.33
N ARG A 99 -6.72 15.33 0.02
CA ARG A 99 -7.80 15.67 0.97
C ARG A 99 -9.18 15.39 0.37
N ASP A 100 -9.43 15.85 -0.85
CA ASP A 100 -10.77 15.92 -1.41
C ASP A 100 -11.20 14.62 -2.10
N GLU A 101 -10.24 13.84 -2.57
CA GLU A 101 -10.51 12.58 -3.29
C GLU A 101 -10.11 11.38 -2.44
N VAL A 102 -8.83 11.27 -2.07
CA VAL A 102 -8.31 10.10 -1.35
C VAL A 102 -8.93 9.98 0.03
N LEU A 103 -8.76 11.01 0.87
CA LEU A 103 -9.19 10.96 2.26
C LEU A 103 -10.70 10.90 2.36
N LYS A 104 -11.42 11.63 1.51
CA LYS A 104 -12.89 11.56 1.46
C LYS A 104 -13.40 10.17 1.12
N ALA A 105 -12.85 9.53 0.08
CA ALA A 105 -13.22 8.16 -0.28
C ALA A 105 -12.85 7.16 0.84
N PHE A 106 -11.67 7.33 1.43
CA PHE A 106 -11.22 6.52 2.56
C PHE A 106 -12.18 6.63 3.76
N VAL A 107 -12.56 7.83 4.18
CA VAL A 107 -13.50 8.06 5.28
C VAL A 107 -14.88 7.44 4.99
N ALA A 108 -15.34 7.54 3.75
CA ALA A 108 -16.65 7.03 3.36
C ALA A 108 -16.73 5.48 3.41
N GLU A 109 -15.64 4.79 3.10
CA GLU A 109 -15.67 3.34 2.87
C GLU A 109 -14.94 2.51 3.93
N ALA A 110 -13.87 3.04 4.54
CA ALA A 110 -12.91 2.21 5.27
C ALA A 110 -13.52 1.48 6.47
N GLY A 111 -14.40 2.12 7.23
CA GLY A 111 -15.10 1.52 8.36
C GLY A 111 -15.89 0.27 7.95
N ALA A 112 -16.74 0.40 6.93
CA ALA A 112 -17.56 -0.69 6.44
C ALA A 112 -16.71 -1.83 5.84
N VAL A 113 -15.70 -1.47 5.03
CA VAL A 113 -14.81 -2.45 4.40
C VAL A 113 -14.06 -3.26 5.44
N LEU A 114 -13.47 -2.63 6.47
CA LEU A 114 -12.71 -3.37 7.49
C LEU A 114 -13.61 -4.25 8.37
N VAL A 115 -14.81 -3.79 8.73
CA VAL A 115 -15.81 -4.63 9.41
C VAL A 115 -16.14 -5.87 8.56
N GLU A 116 -16.35 -5.71 7.26
CA GLU A 116 -16.60 -6.83 6.35
C GLU A 116 -15.40 -7.80 6.29
N ARG A 117 -14.17 -7.28 6.16
CA ARG A 117 -12.96 -8.12 6.14
C ARG A 117 -12.77 -8.93 7.41
N VAL A 118 -12.97 -8.30 8.57
CA VAL A 118 -12.88 -8.98 9.87
C VAL A 118 -13.97 -10.04 10.02
N ARG A 119 -15.22 -9.76 9.61
CA ARG A 119 -16.30 -10.76 9.57
C ARG A 119 -16.01 -11.92 8.63
N ALA A 120 -15.29 -11.68 7.54
CA ALA A 120 -14.82 -12.71 6.62
C ALA A 120 -13.61 -13.52 7.15
N GLY A 121 -13.18 -13.29 8.40
CA GLY A 121 -12.11 -14.03 9.06
C GLY A 121 -10.72 -13.42 8.94
N GLN A 122 -10.57 -12.26 8.27
CA GLN A 122 -9.29 -11.56 8.16
C GLN A 122 -8.97 -10.78 9.44
N THR A 123 -8.42 -11.48 10.44
CA THR A 123 -8.29 -11.04 11.82
C THR A 123 -6.83 -10.88 12.28
N GLU A 124 -5.86 -11.41 11.55
CA GLU A 124 -4.45 -11.21 11.89
C GLU A 124 -3.93 -9.93 11.26
N VAL A 125 -3.39 -9.04 12.10
CA VAL A 125 -2.76 -7.79 11.67
C VAL A 125 -1.28 -8.05 11.43
N PHE A 126 -0.80 -7.73 10.24
CA PHE A 126 0.62 -7.79 9.90
C PHE A 126 1.09 -6.45 9.37
N VAL A 127 2.20 -5.96 9.91
CA VAL A 127 2.86 -4.74 9.45
C VAL A 127 4.21 -5.10 8.86
N HIS A 128 4.48 -4.61 7.66
CA HIS A 128 5.77 -4.79 7.00
C HIS A 128 6.29 -3.45 6.50
N GLN A 129 7.59 -3.23 6.67
CA GLN A 129 8.28 -2.20 5.92
C GLN A 129 8.29 -2.58 4.44
N VAL A 130 8.19 -1.58 3.57
CA VAL A 130 8.29 -1.72 2.11
C VAL A 130 9.43 -0.84 1.59
N GLY A 131 9.91 -1.18 0.40
CA GLY A 131 11.03 -0.54 -0.28
C GLY A 131 12.07 -1.54 -0.79
N PRO A 132 13.17 -1.06 -1.37
CA PRO A 132 14.15 -1.90 -2.05
C PRO A 132 14.79 -2.99 -1.19
N ALA A 133 14.88 -2.78 0.13
CA ALA A 133 15.39 -3.78 1.08
C ALA A 133 14.37 -4.89 1.42
N PHE A 134 13.09 -4.72 1.03
CA PHE A 134 11.98 -5.61 1.33
C PHE A 134 11.16 -5.91 0.05
N PRO A 135 11.79 -6.47 -1.01
CA PRO A 135 11.16 -6.61 -2.32
C PRO A 135 9.89 -7.47 -2.29
N ASP A 136 9.85 -8.51 -1.45
CA ASP A 136 8.69 -9.43 -1.33
C ASP A 136 7.43 -8.75 -0.76
N HIS A 137 7.57 -7.55 -0.20
CA HIS A 137 6.46 -6.78 0.37
C HIS A 137 6.17 -5.50 -0.41
N THR A 138 6.98 -5.20 -1.41
CA THR A 138 6.98 -3.93 -2.14
C THR A 138 6.23 -4.09 -3.45
N THR A 139 5.34 -3.14 -3.74
CA THR A 139 4.66 -3.03 -5.04
C THR A 139 5.17 -1.81 -5.80
N ALA A 140 4.90 -1.76 -7.11
CA ALA A 140 5.25 -0.61 -7.95
C ALA A 140 4.70 0.72 -7.41
N THR A 141 3.49 0.71 -6.83
CA THR A 141 2.92 1.88 -6.14
C THR A 141 3.76 2.31 -4.93
N ASP A 142 4.28 1.37 -4.14
CA ASP A 142 5.15 1.70 -3.01
C ASP A 142 6.46 2.30 -3.50
N GLU A 143 7.06 1.74 -4.56
CA GLU A 143 8.29 2.25 -5.16
C GLU A 143 8.11 3.67 -5.69
N HIS A 144 7.00 3.94 -6.39
CA HIS A 144 6.70 5.28 -6.90
C HIS A 144 6.54 6.30 -5.76
N LEU A 145 5.83 5.91 -4.70
CA LEU A 145 5.66 6.76 -3.52
C LEU A 145 6.99 7.05 -2.82
N ILE A 146 7.82 6.02 -2.61
CA ILE A 146 9.15 6.14 -2.00
C ILE A 146 10.05 7.06 -2.83
N ALA A 147 10.05 6.90 -4.15
CA ALA A 147 10.88 7.70 -5.05
C ALA A 147 10.53 9.20 -5.04
N ALA A 148 9.28 9.54 -4.67
CA ALA A 148 8.83 10.92 -4.61
C ALA A 148 9.09 11.62 -3.26
N LEU A 149 9.43 10.88 -2.20
CA LEU A 149 9.72 11.46 -0.89
C LEU A 149 10.99 12.32 -0.94
N LYS A 150 10.88 13.56 -0.46
CA LYS A 150 12.00 14.49 -0.24
C LYS A 150 12.58 14.36 1.15
N THR A 151 11.73 14.11 2.14
CA THR A 151 12.19 13.76 3.49
C THR A 151 12.41 12.26 3.56
N PRO A 152 13.60 11.79 3.97
CA PRO A 152 13.85 10.37 4.19
C PRO A 152 12.87 9.80 5.22
N ALA A 153 11.92 9.00 4.76
CA ALA A 153 10.92 8.36 5.61
C ALA A 153 10.77 6.90 5.22
N ARG A 154 10.56 6.05 6.22
CA ARG A 154 10.27 4.63 6.00
C ARG A 154 8.79 4.50 5.65
N LEU A 155 8.50 3.62 4.69
CA LEU A 155 7.13 3.31 4.29
C LEU A 155 6.76 1.91 4.78
N TYR A 156 5.54 1.78 5.26
CA TYR A 156 4.98 0.55 5.80
C TYR A 156 3.65 0.25 5.13
N SER A 157 3.31 -1.03 5.08
CA SER A 157 1.98 -1.49 4.72
C SER A 157 1.41 -2.37 5.81
N VAL A 158 0.09 -2.31 5.97
CA VAL A 158 -0.66 -3.11 6.92
C VAL A 158 -1.49 -4.13 6.15
N ARG A 159 -1.54 -5.36 6.63
CA ARG A 159 -2.38 -6.42 6.09
C ARG A 159 -3.30 -6.96 7.16
N LEU A 160 -4.57 -7.14 6.80
CA LEU A 160 -5.50 -8.03 7.51
C LEU A 160 -5.52 -9.37 6.80
N ARG A 161 -5.11 -10.42 7.50
CA ARG A 161 -5.00 -11.78 6.96
C ARG A 161 -5.91 -12.74 7.70
N THR A 162 -6.36 -13.77 6.99
CA THR A 162 -6.94 -14.94 7.65
C THR A 162 -5.83 -15.70 8.36
N PRO A 163 -6.06 -16.23 9.58
CA PRO A 163 -5.04 -16.99 10.31
C PRO A 163 -4.34 -18.06 9.47
N GLY A 164 -3.01 -18.03 9.48
CA GLY A 164 -2.15 -18.95 8.72
C GLY A 164 -2.00 -18.62 7.22
N GLN A 165 -2.62 -17.55 6.72
CA GLN A 165 -2.42 -17.07 5.35
C GLN A 165 -1.36 -15.97 5.29
N THR A 166 -0.63 -15.90 4.17
CA THR A 166 0.39 -14.86 3.91
C THR A 166 -0.18 -13.66 3.15
N LEU A 167 -1.25 -13.88 2.38
CA LEU A 167 -1.97 -12.84 1.66
C LEU A 167 -3.23 -12.42 2.43
N GLY A 168 -3.71 -11.22 2.13
CA GLY A 168 -4.84 -10.63 2.81
C GLY A 168 -5.12 -9.23 2.28
N PHE A 169 -6.16 -8.60 2.83
CA PHE A 169 -6.49 -7.22 2.51
C PHE A 169 -5.35 -6.30 2.93
N ARG A 170 -4.90 -5.44 2.01
CA ARG A 170 -3.70 -4.61 2.20
C ARG A 170 -4.08 -3.13 2.20
N LEU A 171 -3.57 -2.41 3.20
CA LEU A 171 -3.58 -0.96 3.27
C LEU A 171 -2.13 -0.47 3.08
N ASN A 172 -1.91 0.40 2.10
CA ASN A 172 -0.57 0.86 1.71
C ASN A 172 -0.29 2.26 2.24
N GLY A 173 1.00 2.59 2.32
CA GLY A 173 1.43 3.98 2.40
C GLY A 173 1.43 4.57 3.80
N PHE A 174 1.79 3.82 4.84
CA PHE A 174 1.96 4.38 6.18
C PHE A 174 3.39 4.83 6.40
N THR A 175 3.59 6.00 6.99
CA THR A 175 4.92 6.50 7.36
C THR A 175 4.86 7.20 8.71
N LYS A 176 6.01 7.29 9.40
CA LYS A 176 6.11 7.96 10.70
C LYS A 176 6.87 9.27 10.52
N LEU A 177 6.25 10.38 10.91
CA LEU A 177 6.85 11.72 10.90
C LEU A 177 6.81 12.28 12.33
N GLY A 178 7.98 12.34 12.97
CA GLY A 178 8.07 12.56 14.42
C GLY A 178 7.34 11.43 15.18
N ASP A 179 6.43 11.80 16.07
CA ASP A 179 5.62 10.83 16.85
C ASP A 179 4.30 10.44 16.18
N ARG A 180 4.00 10.98 15.00
CA ARG A 180 2.73 10.74 14.30
C ARG A 180 2.90 9.71 13.19
N TRP A 181 1.93 8.80 13.13
CA TRP A 181 1.72 7.97 11.95
C TRP A 181 0.83 8.68 10.96
N LEU A 182 1.24 8.64 9.70
CA LEU A 182 0.57 9.28 8.59
C LEU A 182 0.24 8.24 7.53
N THR A 183 -0.86 8.44 6.82
CA THR A 183 -1.26 7.60 5.69
C THR A 183 -1.26 8.41 4.40
N LEU A 184 -0.61 7.85 3.39
CA LEU A 184 -0.40 8.41 2.06
C LEU A 184 -1.21 7.66 0.99
N LEU A 185 -2.19 6.86 1.41
CA LEU A 185 -3.05 6.00 0.57
C LEU A 185 -3.24 6.54 -0.85
N LYS A 186 -2.96 5.73 -1.87
CA LYS A 186 -3.23 6.06 -3.28
C LYS A 186 -2.69 7.43 -3.76
N SER A 187 -1.83 8.10 -3.00
CA SER A 187 -1.31 9.42 -3.36
C SER A 187 -0.41 9.33 -4.59
N ASP A 188 0.12 8.14 -4.89
CA ASP A 188 0.89 7.84 -6.08
C ASP A 188 0.15 8.14 -7.39
N ALA A 189 -1.18 8.01 -7.40
CA ALA A 189 -2.01 8.35 -8.55
C ALA A 189 -1.97 9.85 -8.90
N PHE A 190 -1.57 10.69 -7.95
CA PHE A 190 -1.51 12.15 -8.09
C PHE A 190 -0.07 12.68 -8.14
N LEU A 191 0.92 11.79 -7.97
CA LEU A 191 2.33 12.11 -8.17
C LEU A 191 2.59 12.22 -9.68
N GLY A 192 2.77 13.45 -10.17
CA GLY A 192 3.06 13.74 -11.57
C GLY A 192 1.86 14.13 -12.43
N ALA A 193 0.65 14.21 -11.86
CA ALA A 193 -0.48 14.84 -12.53
C ALA A 193 -0.20 16.35 -12.70
N GLU A 194 -0.34 16.87 -13.93
CA GLU A 194 -0.42 18.32 -14.12
C GLU A 194 -1.64 18.86 -13.35
N PRO A 195 -1.54 20.05 -12.74
CA PRO A 195 -2.69 20.65 -12.07
C PRO A 195 -3.86 20.75 -13.07
N PRO A 196 -5.11 20.47 -12.66
CA PRO A 196 -6.25 20.67 -13.54
C PRO A 196 -6.22 22.12 -14.03
N SER A 197 -6.15 22.29 -15.35
CA SER A 197 -6.11 23.61 -15.97
C SER A 197 -7.27 24.45 -15.40
N ALA A 198 -6.95 25.63 -14.86
CA ALA A 198 -7.94 26.58 -14.36
C ALA A 198 -8.90 27.08 -15.46
N ALA A 199 -8.72 26.65 -16.71
CA ALA A 199 -9.60 26.93 -17.83
C ALA A 199 -10.78 25.92 -17.88
N GLY A 200 -11.73 26.08 -16.96
CA GLY A 200 -13.02 25.39 -17.01
C GLY A 200 -14.15 26.15 -16.31
N GLY A 201 -13.92 27.42 -15.97
CA GLY A 201 -14.91 28.31 -15.35
C GLY A 201 -15.46 29.31 -16.36
N LEU A 202 -16.77 29.17 -16.60
CA LEU A 202 -17.69 29.95 -17.44
C LEU A 202 -17.81 29.52 -18.91
#